data_AF-A0AAN9G6L8-F1
#
_entry.id   AF-A0AAN9G6L8-F1
#
_cell.length_a   1.000
_cell.length_b   1.000
_cell.length_c   1.000
_cell.angle_alpha   90.00
_cell.angle_beta   90.00
_cell.angle_gamma   90.00
#
_symmetry.space_group_name_H-M   'P 1'
#
loop_
_entity.id
_entity.type
_entity.pdbx_description
1 polymer ?
#
loop_
_entity_poly.entity_id
_entity_poly.type
_entity_poly.pdbx_seq_one_letter_code
_entity_poly.pdbx_strand_id
1 'polypeptide(L)'
;MANPLFPSLMPRVVDRLWFTADKACDDTEQQTQQETEYTSWLHNIGSKDAHVIPIGKTLEQMDDDDDEDEDDEGEDDEESDTNDDELDTDMMDDRDSAEDTN
;
A
#
# COMPACT_ATOMS: atom_id res chain seq x y z
N MET A 1 -51.01 -40.13 -0.76
CA MET A 1 -49.93 -40.43 0.20
C MET A 1 -48.84 -39.39 -0.04
N ALA A 2 -48.42 -38.67 0.99
CA ALA A 2 -47.33 -37.70 0.87
C ALA A 2 -45.99 -38.44 1.00
N ASN A 3 -45.13 -38.35 -0.01
CA ASN A 3 -43.78 -38.87 0.10
C ASN A 3 -42.99 -38.01 1.10
N PRO A 4 -42.26 -38.61 2.05
CA PRO A 4 -41.40 -37.85 2.94
C PRO A 4 -40.30 -37.16 2.12
N LEU A 5 -40.10 -35.86 2.34
CA LEU A 5 -38.95 -35.15 1.78
C LEU A 5 -37.69 -35.62 2.49
N PHE A 6 -36.68 -36.00 1.72
CA PHE A 6 -35.36 -36.32 2.22
C PHE A 6 -34.39 -35.17 1.95
N PRO A 7 -33.43 -34.91 2.84
CA PRO A 7 -32.40 -33.90 2.61
C PRO A 7 -31.47 -34.30 1.46
N SER A 8 -30.86 -33.29 0.84
CA SER A 8 -29.82 -33.49 -0.18
C SER A 8 -28.58 -34.13 0.42
N LEU A 9 -28.03 -35.12 -0.28
CA LEU A 9 -26.74 -35.78 0.04
C LEU A 9 -25.59 -35.24 -0.81
N MET A 10 -25.82 -34.15 -1.55
CA MET A 10 -24.79 -33.54 -2.38
C MET A 10 -23.75 -32.83 -1.52
N PRO A 11 -22.46 -32.83 -1.93
CA PRO A 11 -21.43 -32.05 -1.27
C PRO A 11 -21.78 -30.56 -1.21
N ARG A 12 -21.20 -29.86 -0.24
CA ARG A 12 -21.35 -28.41 -0.15
C ARG A 12 -20.67 -27.74 -1.33
N VAL A 13 -21.35 -26.74 -1.90
CA VAL A 13 -20.84 -25.94 -3.02
C VAL A 13 -19.62 -25.12 -2.62
N VAL A 14 -19.47 -24.80 -1.34
CA VAL A 14 -18.34 -24.04 -0.79
C VAL A 14 -17.67 -24.90 0.27
N ASP A 15 -16.36 -25.12 0.12
CA ASP A 15 -15.54 -25.84 1.10
C ASP A 15 -14.36 -24.95 1.51
N ARG A 16 -14.01 -24.99 2.79
CA ARG A 16 -12.85 -24.27 3.34
C ARG A 16 -11.51 -24.77 2.76
N LEU A 17 -11.48 -25.96 2.17
CA LEU A 17 -10.28 -26.50 1.52
C LEU A 17 -9.87 -25.71 0.26
N TRP A 18 -10.83 -25.12 -0.45
CA TRP A 18 -10.58 -24.39 -1.70
C TRP A 18 -11.20 -22.99 -1.73
N PHE A 19 -12.01 -22.64 -0.74
CA PHE A 19 -12.61 -21.33 -0.59
C PHE A 19 -12.49 -20.84 0.86
N THR A 20 -11.47 -20.00 1.08
CA THR A 20 -11.25 -19.29 2.33
C THR A 20 -11.45 -17.81 2.08
N ALA A 21 -12.71 -17.36 2.23
CA ALA A 21 -13.07 -15.95 2.04
C ALA A 21 -12.45 -15.06 3.13
N ASP A 22 -12.35 -15.57 4.35
CA ASP A 22 -11.86 -14.82 5.50
C ASP A 22 -10.66 -15.56 6.08
N LYS A 23 -9.46 -15.13 5.66
CA LYS A 23 -8.22 -15.56 6.28
C LYS A 23 -7.98 -14.63 7.44
N ALA A 24 -7.93 -15.18 8.65
CA ALA A 24 -7.39 -14.44 9.78
C ALA A 24 -5.94 -14.06 9.45
N CYS A 25 -5.74 -12.79 9.11
CA CYS A 25 -4.46 -12.17 8.82
C CYS A 25 -4.28 -11.03 9.82
N ASP A 26 -3.06 -10.85 10.32
CA ASP A 26 -2.73 -9.66 11.11
C ASP A 26 -2.34 -8.54 10.14
N ASP A 27 -3.27 -7.62 9.92
CA ASP A 27 -3.07 -6.49 9.01
C ASP A 27 -1.91 -5.60 9.46
N THR A 28 -1.66 -5.50 10.78
CA THR A 28 -0.58 -4.69 11.35
C THR A 28 0.78 -5.27 10.98
N GLU A 29 0.91 -6.59 11.08
CA GLU A 29 2.14 -7.30 10.73
C GLU A 29 2.40 -7.19 9.23
N GLN A 30 1.37 -7.38 8.40
CA GLN A 30 1.49 -7.26 6.95
C GLN A 30 1.92 -5.85 6.53
N GLN A 31 1.29 -4.82 7.12
CA GLN A 31 1.65 -3.44 6.84
C GLN A 31 3.11 -3.15 7.23
N THR A 32 3.53 -3.57 8.42
CA THR A 32 4.91 -3.36 8.91
C THR A 32 5.94 -4.02 7.98
N GLN A 33 5.64 -5.23 7.49
CA GLN A 33 6.50 -5.93 6.55
C GLN A 33 6.65 -5.15 5.23
N GLN A 34 5.54 -4.65 4.67
CA GLN A 34 5.55 -3.87 3.43
C GLN A 34 6.32 -2.55 3.58
N GLU A 35 6.13 -1.83 4.68
CA GLU A 35 6.84 -0.58 4.96
C GLU A 35 8.35 -0.81 5.13
N THR A 36 8.72 -1.91 5.78
CA THR A 36 10.13 -2.29 5.97
C THR A 36 10.80 -2.63 4.64
N GLU A 37 10.13 -3.42 3.80
CA GLU A 37 10.63 -3.76 2.46
C GLU A 37 10.83 -2.50 1.62
N TYR A 38 9.84 -1.60 1.62
CA TYR A 38 9.91 -0.33 0.90
C TYR A 38 11.06 0.55 1.39
N THR A 39 11.22 0.68 2.70
CA THR A 39 12.31 1.46 3.31
C THR A 39 13.68 0.86 2.94
N SER A 40 13.80 -0.48 2.97
CA SER A 40 15.02 -1.17 2.55
C SER A 40 15.33 -0.95 1.07
N TRP A 41 14.30 -0.96 0.22
CA TRP A 41 14.43 -0.68 -1.21
C TRP A 41 14.94 0.74 -1.48
N LEU A 42 14.36 1.75 -0.81
CA LEU A 42 14.82 3.14 -0.91
C LEU A 42 16.29 3.28 -0.45
N HIS A 43 16.64 2.70 0.70
CA HIS A 43 18.02 2.72 1.19
C HIS A 43 18.98 2.07 0.19
N ASN A 44 18.59 0.94 -0.40
CA ASN A 44 19.42 0.26 -1.40
C ASN A 44 19.59 1.09 -2.69
N ILE A 45 18.61 1.91 -3.05
CA ILE A 45 18.75 2.84 -4.18
C ILE A 45 19.70 3.98 -3.83
N GLY A 46 19.50 4.63 -2.67
CA GLY A 46 20.29 5.79 -2.26
C GLY A 46 21.76 5.44 -1.99
N SER A 47 21.99 4.31 -1.32
CA SER A 47 23.34 3.86 -0.97
C SER A 47 23.98 2.99 -2.06
N LYS A 48 23.35 2.92 -3.24
CA LYS A 48 23.85 2.08 -4.33
C LYS A 48 25.23 2.57 -4.77
N ASP A 49 26.23 1.72 -4.63
CA ASP A 49 27.61 2.00 -5.04
C ASP A 49 28.24 3.22 -4.34
N ALA A 50 27.68 3.68 -3.20
CA ALA A 50 28.20 4.80 -2.43
C ALA A 50 29.65 4.58 -1.92
N HIS A 51 30.07 3.33 -1.79
CA HIS A 51 31.43 2.95 -1.38
C HIS A 51 32.43 2.84 -2.56
N VAL A 52 31.99 3.13 -3.79
CA VAL A 52 32.85 3.04 -4.97
C VAL A 52 33.69 4.30 -5.08
N ILE A 53 35.00 4.13 -4.88
CA ILE A 53 35.98 5.22 -5.01
C ILE A 53 36.13 5.62 -6.49
N PRO A 54 35.89 6.90 -6.85
CA PRO A 54 36.08 7.39 -8.21
C PRO A 54 37.52 7.22 -8.69
N ILE A 55 37.68 7.04 -10.00
CA ILE A 55 39.01 6.92 -10.61
C ILE A 55 39.78 8.23 -10.38
N GLY A 56 40.92 8.13 -9.70
CA GLY A 56 41.80 9.27 -9.42
C GLY A 56 41.57 9.94 -8.07
N LYS A 57 40.58 9.49 -7.27
CA LYS A 57 40.40 9.89 -5.87
C LYS A 57 40.94 8.79 -4.94
N THR A 58 41.41 9.18 -3.76
CA THR A 58 41.78 8.26 -2.68
C THR A 58 40.71 8.29 -1.59
N LEU A 59 40.61 7.23 -0.78
CA LEU A 59 39.61 7.13 0.30
C LEU A 59 39.65 8.35 1.26
N GLU A 60 40.85 8.83 1.60
CA GLU A 60 41.04 10.03 2.43
C GLU A 60 40.48 11.33 1.84
N GLN A 61 40.21 11.39 0.52
CA GLN A 61 39.64 12.57 -0.15
C GLN A 61 38.11 12.48 -0.30
N MET A 62 37.48 11.36 0.08
CA MET A 62 36.02 11.21 -0.01
C MET A 62 35.34 11.68 1.28
N ASP A 63 35.98 11.48 2.44
CA ASP A 63 35.46 11.90 3.74
C ASP A 63 35.54 13.44 3.96
N ASP A 64 36.25 14.17 3.11
CA ASP A 64 36.51 15.63 3.23
C ASP A 64 35.56 16.48 2.35
N ASP A 65 34.89 15.84 1.36
CA ASP A 65 33.96 16.51 0.42
C ASP A 65 32.48 16.50 0.95
N ASP A 66 32.17 15.78 2.05
CA ASP A 66 30.80 15.63 2.63
C ASP A 66 30.38 16.81 3.54
N ASP A 67 31.31 17.73 3.88
CA ASP A 67 31.08 18.85 4.81
C ASP A 67 30.73 20.19 4.10
N GLU A 68 30.60 20.22 2.76
CA GLU A 68 30.45 21.48 1.98
C GLU A 68 29.02 21.82 1.49
N ASP A 69 27.99 21.04 1.83
CA ASP A 69 26.61 21.20 1.30
C ASP A 69 25.53 21.55 2.36
N GLU A 70 25.87 22.31 3.42
CA GLU A 70 24.88 22.85 4.38
C GLU A 70 24.84 24.39 4.37
N ASP A 71 24.33 25.02 3.29
CA ASP A 71 23.89 26.43 3.34
C ASP A 71 22.91 26.81 2.21
N ASP A 72 21.80 26.07 2.07
CA ASP A 72 20.61 26.55 1.35
C ASP A 72 19.43 26.61 2.33
N GLU A 73 19.46 27.59 3.23
CA GLU A 73 18.28 28.07 3.96
C GLU A 73 17.32 28.77 2.97
N GLY A 74 16.72 27.97 2.08
CA GLY A 74 15.63 28.38 1.21
C GLY A 74 14.37 28.58 2.04
N GLU A 75 13.95 29.84 2.18
CA GLU A 75 12.77 30.29 2.93
C GLU A 75 11.53 29.40 2.69
N ASP A 76 10.99 28.93 3.81
CA ASP A 76 9.68 28.29 3.99
C ASP A 76 8.56 29.26 3.56
N ASP A 77 8.11 29.15 2.31
CA ASP A 77 6.90 29.83 1.83
C ASP A 77 5.69 28.95 2.15
N GLU A 78 5.22 29.04 3.40
CA GLU A 78 3.96 28.47 3.88
C GLU A 78 2.75 29.15 3.18
N GLU A 79 2.57 28.95 1.88
CA GLU A 79 1.30 29.21 1.22
C GLU A 79 0.39 28.00 1.43
N SER A 80 -0.14 27.91 2.66
CA SER A 80 -1.24 27.02 3.05
C SER A 80 -2.51 27.42 2.29
N ASP A 81 -2.62 27.04 1.02
CA ASP A 81 -3.88 27.16 0.27
C ASP A 81 -4.80 25.99 0.66
N THR A 82 -5.52 26.18 1.77
CA THR A 82 -6.68 25.38 2.16
C THR A 82 -7.79 25.58 1.13
N ASN A 83 -7.71 24.87 0.00
CA ASN A 83 -8.87 24.64 -0.85
C ASN A 83 -9.77 23.60 -0.18
N ASP A 84 -10.52 24.11 0.79
CA ASP A 84 -11.78 23.62 1.32
C ASP A 84 -12.85 23.66 0.20
N ASP A 85 -12.64 22.89 -0.85
CA ASP A 85 -13.63 22.64 -1.91
C ASP A 85 -14.15 21.21 -1.74
N GLU A 86 -15.04 21.05 -0.76
CA GLU A 86 -16.36 20.41 -0.93
C GLU A 86 -16.44 19.47 -2.16
N LEU A 87 -15.74 18.33 -2.14
CA LEU A 87 -16.04 17.22 -3.05
C LEU A 87 -17.27 16.48 -2.50
N ASP A 88 -18.37 17.16 -2.78
CA ASP A 88 -19.76 16.75 -2.86
C ASP A 88 -19.94 15.22 -3.00
N THR A 89 -20.24 14.59 -1.87
CA THR A 89 -21.46 13.82 -1.57
C THR A 89 -22.22 12.99 -2.63
N ASP A 90 -21.68 12.70 -3.82
CA ASP A 90 -22.49 12.14 -4.93
C ASP A 90 -22.22 10.66 -5.30
N MET A 91 -21.52 9.88 -4.47
CA MET A 91 -21.32 8.43 -4.73
C MET A 91 -22.03 7.51 -3.72
N MET A 92 -23.17 7.93 -3.17
CA MET A 92 -24.09 7.02 -2.48
C MET A 92 -25.48 7.08 -3.09
N ASP A 93 -26.01 5.89 -3.35
CA ASP A 93 -27.39 5.53 -3.72
C ASP A 93 -27.90 5.93 -5.12
N ASP A 94 -27.94 4.94 -6.03
CA ASP A 94 -29.20 4.44 -6.61
C ASP A 94 -28.91 3.42 -7.72
N ARG A 95 -28.66 2.16 -7.35
CA ARG A 95 -28.94 1.04 -8.27
C ARG A 95 -29.17 -0.30 -7.58
N ASP A 96 -29.96 -0.27 -6.51
CA ASP A 96 -30.87 -1.36 -6.19
C ASP A 96 -32.31 -0.83 -6.23
N SER A 97 -32.87 -0.71 -7.44
CA SER A 97 -34.32 -0.82 -7.63
C SER A 97 -34.60 -2.18 -8.23
N ALA A 98 -35.12 -3.05 -7.39
CA ALA A 98 -35.80 -4.27 -7.79
C ALA A 98 -37.10 -3.95 -8.56
N GLU A 99 -37.51 -4.90 -9.42
CA GLU A 99 -38.81 -4.99 -10.13
C GLU A 99 -38.96 -3.97 -11.30
N ASP A 100 -39.51 -4.27 -12.47
CA ASP A 100 -40.58 -5.19 -12.84
C ASP A 100 -40.65 -5.36 -14.39
N THR A 101 -41.17 -6.51 -14.85
CA THR A 101 -41.88 -6.82 -16.13
C THR A 101 -41.47 -6.23 -17.51
N ASN A 102 -41.10 -7.12 -18.46
CA ASN A 102 -41.85 -7.37 -19.71
C ASN A 102 -41.33 -8.62 -20.47
#